data_AF-A0A2E7KQ12-F1
#
_entry.id   AF-A0A2E7KQ12-F1
#
_cell.length_a   1.000
_cell.length_b   1.000
_cell.length_c   1.000
_cell.angle_alpha   90.00
_cell.angle_beta   90.00
_cell.angle_gamma   90.00
#
_symmetry.space_group_name_H-M   'P 1'
#
loop_
_entity.id
_entity.type
_entity.pdbx_description
1 polymer ?
#
loop_
_entity_poly.entity_id
_entity_poly.type
_entity_poly.pdbx_seq_one_letter_code
_entity_poly.pdbx_strand_id
1 'polypeptide(L)'
;MLPAEALAKLDAMDDYDRMLAYSRFGSDYRMSAAEVEAQYNAWKRGENVAPSTFTNTDVGPTAPSGQSANYIQDASKYRATYDPSREGKARQSQIEQAVMCPACNSALGIPSVRPIKVTCPSCMTETTFTA
;
A
#
# COMPACT_ATOMS: atom_id res chain seq x y z
N MET A 1 -14.76 17.89 10.40
CA MET A 1 -16.17 18.00 9.92
C MET A 1 -16.13 18.35 8.46
N LEU A 2 -16.70 17.47 7.62
CA LEU A 2 -16.70 17.63 6.16
C LEU A 2 -17.65 18.77 5.74
N PRO A 3 -17.26 19.63 4.77
CA PRO A 3 -18.16 20.64 4.23
C PRO A 3 -19.30 19.99 3.43
N ALA A 4 -20.46 20.65 3.37
CA ALA A 4 -21.64 20.16 2.66
C ALA A 4 -21.38 19.89 1.16
N GLU A 5 -20.48 20.65 0.54
CA GLU A 5 -20.02 20.42 -0.84
C GLU A 5 -19.34 19.05 -1.00
N ALA A 6 -18.45 18.69 -0.06
CA ALA A 6 -17.75 17.40 -0.10
C ALA A 6 -18.71 16.24 0.10
N LEU A 7 -19.73 16.41 0.94
CA LEU A 7 -20.78 15.42 1.19
C LEU A 7 -21.69 15.24 -0.04
N ALA A 8 -22.08 16.34 -0.70
CA ALA A 8 -22.84 16.29 -1.96
C ALA A 8 -22.03 15.65 -3.09
N LYS A 9 -20.71 15.89 -3.14
CA LYS A 9 -19.82 15.25 -4.10
C LYS A 9 -19.70 13.74 -3.87
N LEU A 10 -19.64 13.29 -2.62
CA LEU A 10 -19.68 11.86 -2.27
C LEU A 10 -21.03 11.23 -2.63
N ASP A 11 -22.13 11.97 -2.52
CA ASP A 11 -23.47 11.49 -2.89
C ASP A 11 -23.65 11.32 -4.40
N ALA A 12 -23.01 12.19 -5.20
CA ALA A 12 -23.03 12.10 -6.66
C ALA A 12 -22.18 10.94 -7.22
N MET A 13 -21.38 10.26 -6.40
CA MET A 13 -20.55 9.12 -6.80
C MET A 13 -21.31 7.80 -6.59
N ASP A 14 -21.08 6.85 -7.50
CA ASP A 14 -21.55 5.47 -7.33
C ASP A 14 -20.96 4.83 -6.05
N ASP A 15 -21.64 3.83 -5.49
CA ASP A 15 -21.26 3.23 -4.20
C ASP A 15 -19.81 2.71 -4.15
N TYR A 16 -19.32 2.17 -5.27
CA TYR A 16 -17.94 1.68 -5.39
C TYR A 16 -16.91 2.82 -5.40
N ASP A 17 -17.16 3.85 -6.21
CA ASP A 17 -16.30 5.04 -6.31
C ASP A 17 -16.30 5.84 -5.01
N ARG A 18 -17.45 5.89 -4.33
CA ARG A 18 -17.60 6.52 -3.02
C ARG A 18 -16.71 5.84 -1.96
N MET A 19 -16.67 4.51 -1.93
CA MET A 19 -15.81 3.76 -1.00
C MET A 19 -14.32 4.10 -1.22
N LEU A 20 -13.89 4.16 -2.48
CA LEU A 20 -12.50 4.50 -2.81
C LEU A 20 -12.17 5.96 -2.45
N ALA A 21 -13.16 6.86 -2.59
CA ALA A 21 -13.00 8.26 -2.28
C ALA A 21 -12.82 8.55 -0.79
N TYR A 22 -13.39 7.77 0.13
CA TYR A 22 -13.30 8.03 1.58
C TYR A 22 -11.87 8.19 2.10
N SER A 23 -10.92 7.38 1.60
CA SER A 23 -9.50 7.50 2.00
C SER A 23 -8.86 8.81 1.50
N ARG A 24 -9.30 9.30 0.35
CA ARG A 24 -8.82 10.55 -0.25
C ARG A 24 -9.37 11.76 0.51
N PHE A 25 -10.69 11.81 0.71
CA PHE A 25 -11.33 12.83 1.53
C PHE A 25 -10.83 12.81 2.99
N GLY A 26 -10.55 11.63 3.54
CA GLY A 26 -9.90 11.51 4.84
C GLY A 26 -8.54 12.20 4.88
N SER A 27 -7.73 12.03 3.84
CA SER A 27 -6.42 12.67 3.75
C SER A 27 -6.52 14.20 3.60
N ASP A 28 -7.44 14.68 2.76
CA ASP A 28 -7.65 16.12 2.51
C ASP A 28 -8.14 16.86 3.77
N TYR A 29 -9.01 16.23 4.58
CA TYR A 29 -9.60 16.83 5.77
C TYR A 29 -8.97 16.36 7.10
N ARG A 30 -7.87 15.59 7.04
CA ARG A 30 -7.18 14.98 8.20
C ARG A 30 -8.08 14.12 9.09
N MET A 31 -8.90 13.29 8.45
CA MET A 31 -9.86 12.39 9.07
C MET A 31 -9.59 10.94 8.64
N SER A 32 -10.02 9.97 9.44
CA SER A 32 -9.97 8.57 9.01
C SER A 32 -11.08 8.28 7.99
N ALA A 33 -10.89 7.27 7.13
CA ALA A 33 -11.91 6.87 6.15
C ALA A 33 -13.24 6.49 6.84
N ALA A 34 -13.16 5.83 8.00
CA ALA A 34 -14.33 5.48 8.81
C ALA A 34 -15.07 6.71 9.37
N GLU A 35 -14.33 7.76 9.73
CA GLU A 35 -14.92 9.00 10.24
C GLU A 35 -15.60 9.82 9.14
N VAL A 36 -15.04 9.80 7.92
CA VAL A 36 -15.67 10.39 6.73
C VAL A 36 -16.96 9.67 6.36
N GLU A 37 -16.94 8.34 6.38
CA GLU A 37 -18.14 7.52 6.12
C GLU A 37 -19.24 7.79 7.16
N ALA A 38 -18.89 7.85 8.45
CA ALA A 38 -19.84 8.16 9.52
C ALA A 38 -20.50 9.54 9.31
N GLN A 39 -19.72 10.55 8.91
CA GLN A 39 -20.24 11.89 8.60
C GLN A 39 -21.15 11.91 7.37
N TYR A 40 -20.79 11.16 6.32
CA TYR A 40 -21.64 11.01 5.13
C TYR A 40 -22.97 10.31 5.45
N ASN A 41 -22.94 9.21 6.20
CA ASN A 41 -24.13 8.45 6.57
C ASN A 41 -25.06 9.22 7.52
N ALA A 42 -24.50 10.05 8.41
CA ALA A 42 -25.31 10.91 9.25
C ALA A 42 -25.92 12.08 8.47
N TRP A 43 -25.17 12.71 7.56
CA TRP A 43 -25.69 13.74 6.65
C TRP A 43 -26.83 13.21 5.77
N LYS A 44 -26.70 11.99 5.22
CA LYS A 44 -27.73 11.33 4.40
C LYS A 44 -29.01 11.03 5.18
N ARG A 45 -28.90 10.80 6.49
CA ARG A 45 -30.04 10.60 7.41
C ARG A 45 -30.62 11.93 7.92
N GLY A 46 -30.06 13.08 7.54
CA GLY A 46 -30.47 14.39 8.01
C GLY A 46 -30.09 14.69 9.47
N GLU A 47 -29.16 13.92 10.04
CA GLU A 47 -28.73 14.04 11.44
C GLU A 47 -27.43 14.87 11.51
N ASN A 48 -27.46 15.95 12.30
CA ASN A 48 -26.30 16.82 12.47
C ASN A 48 -25.29 16.17 13.44
N VAL A 49 -24.09 15.84 12.94
CA VAL A 49 -23.05 15.12 13.70
C VAL A 49 -22.34 16.09 14.63
N ALA A 50 -22.71 16.06 15.92
CA ALA A 50 -21.80 16.53 16.96
C ALA A 50 -20.59 15.59 17.01
N PRO A 51 -19.35 16.09 17.26
CA PRO A 51 -18.18 15.23 17.34
C PRO A 51 -18.34 14.28 18.54
N SER A 52 -18.56 13.00 18.27
CA SER A 52 -18.56 11.98 19.31
C SER A 52 -17.14 11.86 19.85
N THR A 53 -16.95 12.27 21.10
CA THR A 53 -15.75 12.00 21.88
C THR A 53 -15.61 10.49 22.05
N PHE A 54 -14.73 9.87 21.27
CA PHE A 54 -14.29 8.51 21.53
C PHE A 54 -13.40 8.53 22.78
N THR A 55 -13.91 8.00 23.89
CA THR A 55 -13.06 7.63 25.03
C THR A 55 -12.16 6.48 24.60
N ASN A 56 -10.86 6.74 24.49
CA ASN A 56 -9.83 5.71 24.44
C ASN A 56 -9.95 4.87 25.73
N THR A 57 -10.38 3.62 25.61
CA THR A 57 -10.10 2.60 26.63
C THR A 57 -8.94 1.77 26.09
N ASP A 58 -7.76 2.07 26.61
CA ASP A 58 -6.55 1.27 26.50
C ASP A 58 -6.85 -0.12 27.08
N VAL A 59 -6.93 -1.13 26.22
CA VAL A 59 -6.77 -2.53 26.60
C VAL A 59 -5.64 -3.06 25.73
N GLY A 60 -4.44 -3.06 26.30
CA GLY A 60 -3.24 -3.60 25.66
C GLY A 60 -3.44 -5.05 25.18
N PRO A 61 -2.80 -5.45 24.08
CA PRO A 61 -2.96 -6.79 23.53
C PRO A 61 -2.25 -7.81 24.44
N THR A 62 -3.04 -8.67 25.08
CA THR A 62 -2.52 -9.94 25.60
C THR A 62 -2.20 -10.83 24.41
N ALA A 63 -0.92 -11.10 24.17
CA ALA A 63 -0.50 -12.02 23.13
C ALA A 63 -0.82 -13.47 23.52
N PRO A 64 -1.61 -14.23 22.74
CA PRO A 64 -1.55 -15.67 22.80
C PRO A 64 -0.35 -16.16 21.99
N SER A 65 0.51 -16.91 22.67
CA SER A 65 1.63 -17.65 22.14
C SER A 65 1.17 -18.70 21.12
N GLY A 66 1.74 -18.60 19.91
CA GLY A 66 1.78 -19.67 18.91
C GLY A 66 0.64 -19.68 17.91
N GLN A 67 0.91 -19.21 16.69
CA GLN A 67 0.45 -19.80 15.43
C GLN A 67 1.07 -19.05 14.23
N SER A 68 1.79 -19.84 13.40
CA SER A 68 2.21 -19.67 11.99
C SER A 68 2.33 -18.27 11.38
N ALA A 69 3.43 -18.04 10.65
CA ALA A 69 3.62 -16.91 9.75
C ALA A 69 2.33 -16.54 9.00
N ASN A 70 1.89 -15.29 9.18
CA ASN A 70 0.64 -14.79 8.59
C ASN A 70 0.90 -14.57 7.10
N TYR A 71 0.54 -15.55 6.27
CA TYR A 71 0.70 -15.47 4.83
C TYR A 71 -0.25 -14.42 4.27
N ILE A 72 0.32 -13.35 3.72
CA ILE A 72 -0.42 -12.30 3.01
C ILE A 72 -1.14 -12.96 1.82
N GLN A 73 -2.48 -12.93 1.83
CA GLN A 73 -3.33 -13.61 0.85
C GLN A 73 -3.13 -13.10 -0.59
N ASP A 74 -2.77 -11.83 -0.75
CA ASP A 74 -2.41 -11.25 -2.04
C ASP A 74 -1.04 -10.55 -1.97
N ALA A 75 0.01 -11.32 -2.23
CA ALA A 75 1.37 -10.80 -2.38
C ALA A 75 1.51 -9.85 -3.61
N SER A 76 0.50 -9.82 -4.49
CA SER A 76 0.48 -9.01 -5.71
C SER A 76 0.45 -7.52 -5.41
N LYS A 77 -0.21 -7.10 -4.32
CA LYS A 77 -0.29 -5.71 -3.86
C LYS A 77 1.05 -5.14 -3.37
N TYR A 78 2.03 -5.99 -3.08
CA TYR A 78 3.37 -5.60 -2.60
C TYR A 78 4.46 -5.74 -3.67
N ARG A 79 4.09 -6.09 -4.90
CA ARG A 79 5.01 -6.05 -6.04
C ARG A 79 5.22 -4.59 -6.43
N ALA A 80 6.48 -4.16 -6.49
CA ALA A 80 6.84 -2.84 -7.01
C ALA A 80 6.17 -2.63 -8.37
N THR A 81 5.58 -1.44 -8.56
CA THR A 81 4.76 -1.04 -9.70
C THR A 81 5.34 -1.59 -11.00
N TYR A 82 4.63 -2.57 -11.55
CA TYR A 82 4.90 -3.14 -12.86
C TYR A 82 5.04 -2.00 -13.86
N ASP A 83 6.22 -1.86 -14.47
CA ASP A 83 6.42 -0.99 -15.63
C ASP A 83 5.98 -1.81 -16.87
N PRO A 84 4.77 -1.58 -17.43
CA PRO A 84 4.23 -2.37 -18.53
C PRO A 84 4.89 -2.04 -19.87
N SER A 85 5.91 -1.18 -19.88
CA SER A 85 6.69 -0.88 -21.09
C SER A 85 7.23 -2.16 -21.69
N ARG A 86 7.19 -2.27 -23.03
CA ARG A 86 7.78 -3.42 -23.75
C ARG A 86 9.23 -3.66 -23.35
N GLU A 87 9.94 -2.58 -23.03
CA GLU A 87 11.32 -2.59 -22.51
C GLU A 87 11.42 -3.22 -21.10
N GLY A 88 10.46 -2.94 -20.21
CA GLY A 88 10.40 -3.53 -18.87
C GLY A 88 10.19 -5.04 -18.93
N LYS A 89 9.26 -5.49 -19.78
CA LYS A 89 9.08 -6.93 -20.07
C LYS A 89 10.33 -7.57 -20.66
N ALA A 90 10.99 -6.93 -21.63
CA ALA A 90 12.19 -7.48 -22.25
C ALA A 90 13.35 -7.62 -21.25
N ARG A 91 13.53 -6.66 -20.34
CA ARG A 91 14.51 -6.74 -19.25
C ARG A 91 14.17 -7.83 -18.25
N GLN A 92 12.89 -7.97 -17.90
CA GLN A 92 12.42 -9.05 -17.02
C GLN A 92 12.61 -10.44 -17.63
N SER A 93 12.41 -10.60 -18.94
CA SER A 93 12.63 -11.88 -19.64
C SER A 93 14.10 -12.30 -19.71
N GLN A 94 15.05 -11.38 -19.49
CA GLN A 94 16.49 -11.67 -19.45
C GLN A 94 17.00 -12.03 -18.05
N ILE A 95 16.14 -11.97 -17.02
CA ILE A 95 16.46 -12.32 -15.65
C ILE A 95 16.19 -13.82 -15.45
N GLU A 96 17.25 -14.62 -15.43
CA GLU A 96 17.15 -16.08 -15.25
C GLU A 96 17.46 -16.51 -13.80
N GLN A 97 18.14 -15.67 -13.02
CA GLN A 97 18.59 -15.99 -11.66
C GLN A 97 18.29 -14.84 -10.70
N ALA A 98 18.03 -15.16 -9.43
CA ALA A 98 17.89 -14.18 -8.36
C ALA A 98 19.01 -14.36 -7.33
N VAL A 99 19.73 -13.28 -7.01
CA VAL A 99 20.81 -13.26 -6.00
C VAL A 99 20.54 -12.15 -4.99
N MET A 100 20.90 -12.39 -3.73
CA MET A 100 20.81 -11.37 -2.68
C MET A 100 22.02 -10.44 -2.74
N CYS A 101 21.78 -9.13 -2.70
CA CYS A 101 22.85 -8.15 -2.56
C CYS A 101 23.55 -8.35 -1.20
N PRO A 102 24.88 -8.51 -1.12
CA PRO A 102 25.59 -8.72 0.14
C PRO A 102 25.57 -7.49 1.07
N ALA A 103 25.29 -6.30 0.54
CA ALA A 103 25.31 -5.06 1.32
C ALA A 103 23.97 -4.72 1.99
N CYS A 104 22.85 -5.01 1.32
CA CYS A 104 21.51 -4.64 1.79
C CYS A 104 20.50 -5.78 1.82
N ASN A 105 20.92 -6.99 1.44
CA ASN A 105 20.10 -8.20 1.39
C ASN A 105 18.83 -8.06 0.51
N SER A 106 18.85 -7.14 -0.44
CA SER A 106 17.77 -6.96 -1.42
C SER A 106 17.86 -8.04 -2.51
N ALA A 107 16.72 -8.56 -2.96
CA ALA A 107 16.67 -9.56 -4.04
C ALA A 107 16.88 -8.90 -5.41
N LEU A 108 17.94 -9.28 -6.12
CA LEU A 108 18.26 -8.78 -7.46
C LEU A 108 18.10 -9.90 -8.48
N GLY A 109 17.35 -9.62 -9.53
CA GLY A 109 17.33 -10.44 -10.73
C GLY A 109 18.54 -10.18 -11.61
N ILE A 110 19.33 -11.21 -11.91
CA ILE A 110 20.52 -11.13 -12.76
C ILE A 110 20.46 -12.14 -13.91
N PRO A 111 21.03 -11.82 -15.08
CA PRO A 111 21.20 -12.77 -16.17
C PRO A 111 22.23 -13.85 -15.80
N SER A 112 22.13 -15.02 -16.44
CA SER A 112 23.03 -16.16 -16.22
C SER A 112 24.45 -15.98 -16.80
N VAL A 113 24.67 -14.94 -17.62
CA VAL A 113 25.96 -14.64 -18.21
C VAL A 113 26.90 -14.05 -17.15
N ARG A 114 28.09 -14.61 -16.99
CA ARG A 114 29.15 -14.14 -16.09
C ARG A 114 30.45 -13.93 -16.89
N PRO A 115 31.34 -13.02 -16.50
CA PRO A 115 31.29 -12.10 -15.36
C PRO A 115 30.44 -10.86 -15.63
N ILE A 116 29.64 -10.44 -14.64
CA ILE A 116 28.79 -9.25 -14.73
C ILE A 116 29.02 -8.32 -13.55
N LYS A 117 28.94 -7.02 -13.85
CA LYS A 117 28.88 -5.94 -12.87
C LYS A 117 27.44 -5.56 -12.66
N VAL A 118 26.96 -5.68 -11.42
CA VAL A 118 25.58 -5.41 -11.06
C VAL A 118 25.55 -4.34 -9.98
N THR A 119 24.86 -3.24 -10.25
CA THR A 119 24.60 -2.17 -9.29
C THR A 119 23.24 -2.40 -8.64
N CYS A 120 23.21 -2.50 -7.32
CA CYS A 120 21.96 -2.68 -6.59
C CYS A 120 21.11 -1.40 -6.61
N PRO A 121 19.84 -1.45 -7.04
CA PRO A 121 18.97 -0.26 -7.04
C PRO A 121 18.59 0.21 -5.62
N SER A 122 18.66 -0.68 -4.63
CA SER A 122 18.26 -0.39 -3.24
C SER A 122 19.35 0.32 -2.44
N CYS A 123 20.63 0.04 -2.70
CA CYS A 123 21.76 0.58 -1.92
C CYS A 123 22.88 1.19 -2.76
N MET A 124 22.73 1.21 -4.09
CA MET A 124 23.72 1.68 -5.07
C MET A 124 25.10 0.99 -4.99
N THR A 125 25.22 -0.12 -4.27
CA THR A 125 26.48 -0.87 -4.20
C THR A 125 26.72 -1.63 -5.50
N GLU A 126 27.91 -1.46 -6.08
CA GLU A 126 28.40 -2.24 -7.22
C GLU A 126 28.99 -3.56 -6.72
N THR A 127 28.49 -4.67 -7.27
CA THR A 127 28.97 -6.02 -6.95
C THR A 127 29.30 -6.75 -8.25
N THR A 128 30.43 -7.44 -8.26
CA THR A 128 30.86 -8.26 -9.39
C THR A 128 30.61 -9.73 -9.05
N PHE A 129 29.78 -10.41 -9.84
CA PHE A 129 29.52 -11.83 -9.66
C PHE A 129 30.36 -12.62 -10.66
N THR A 130 31.42 -13.26 -10.15
CA THR A 130 32.18 -14.30 -10.87
C THR A 130 31.51 -15.66 -10.68
N ALA A 131 31.86 -16.65 -11.51
CA ALA A 131 31.25 -17.98 -11.53
C ALA A 131 31.09 -18.62 -10.14
#